data_AF-A0AA43QLU9-F1
#
_entry.id   AF-A0AA43QLU9-F1
#
_cell.length_a   1.000
_cell.length_b   1.000
_cell.length_c   1.000
_cell.angle_alpha   90.00
_cell.angle_beta   90.00
_cell.angle_gamma   90.00
#
_symmetry.space_group_name_H-M   'P 1'
#
loop_
_entity.id
_entity.type
_entity.pdbx_description
1 polymer ?
#
loop_
_entity_poly.entity_id
_entity_poly.type
_entity_poly.pdbx_seq_one_letter_code
_entity_poly.pdbx_strand_id
1 'polypeptide(L)'
;MIGTIMNNLWRLAVALPLLLAFFDGAIAVPHKAVESRDIIDRLIFAHFMVGIVEERGSASDWDADMQAAKAASIDAFALNIGTEQGSLTQLGYAYQSAANNGMKVFISFDCSYWSNDNAAQMSSTIQQYAGSGGQLLVDNRPFVSTFVGDGLDIGTIKANSGVNPFFMPNFAPESMTDDCDGLFSWRAWPNNGNPSPPDSQTNITTSDGDEAYVAALNGKPYMAPVSPWFSTHYGQEVSYAKNWVFGNELLWYNRWNEVLNLQQQYIELVTWNDYGESHYLGPLNSAHHDDGASKWVNDMPHDAFLTMAKPYMAAWKANSLDVAPFIKSDSLTYWYRSSVKGVECAATDNCEKPSPTTNDDYFVGKPNGWDLLNDNIFVVALLTEAGTVTVTSADNEPVSFQAQQGQNAFEIPFKAGTQKFELTRNGNTVLSGTSLKSIDTVCTCGFYNFNAYAGSLPASTPASLRSDAYDNFAAGLPSPTCKAQPSLSASDALTIWRKRNFSSLSDHISNLLSLIAIWNVTILRRLVLDPVMWEPHGRGQSRHHLPQSPGTPGWPCSVFVDTRMLGVVVAAKQVGLVHGSV
;
A
#
# COMPACT_ATOMS: atom_id res chain seq x y z
N MET A 1 55.39 53.10 -14.47
CA MET A 1 55.35 54.51 -14.01
C MET A 1 53.89 54.94 -13.92
N ILE A 2 53.60 55.95 -13.08
CA ILE A 2 52.52 56.97 -13.12
C ILE A 2 51.35 56.72 -14.14
N GLY A 3 50.05 56.82 -13.81
CA GLY A 3 49.41 57.06 -12.51
C GLY A 3 48.15 57.97 -12.56
N THR A 4 46.97 57.38 -12.30
CA THR A 4 45.78 58.01 -11.66
C THR A 4 44.95 59.06 -12.47
N ILE A 5 43.75 59.38 -11.94
CA ILE A 5 42.83 60.52 -12.26
C ILE A 5 41.86 60.30 -13.45
N MET A 6 40.59 60.74 -13.46
CA MET A 6 39.46 60.69 -12.48
C MET A 6 38.19 61.35 -13.09
N ASN A 7 37.02 60.91 -12.60
CA ASN A 7 35.64 61.33 -12.89
C ASN A 7 35.31 62.82 -13.13
N ASN A 8 34.32 63.08 -14.00
CA ASN A 8 32.99 63.69 -13.70
C ASN A 8 32.02 63.39 -14.88
N LEU A 9 30.68 63.26 -14.83
CA LEU A 9 29.55 63.48 -13.89
C LEU A 9 28.70 64.78 -14.03
N TRP A 10 27.37 64.57 -14.05
CA TRP A 10 26.23 65.52 -13.84
C TRP A 10 26.01 66.62 -14.93
N ARG A 11 24.79 67.11 -15.29
CA ARG A 11 23.40 66.88 -14.80
C ARG A 11 22.28 67.35 -15.78
N LEU A 12 21.10 66.67 -15.73
CA LEU A 12 19.70 67.15 -15.99
C LEU A 12 19.25 67.62 -17.42
N ALA A 13 17.98 67.55 -17.87
CA ALA A 13 16.78 66.73 -17.52
C ALA A 13 15.55 67.03 -18.45
N VAL A 14 14.51 66.13 -18.47
CA VAL A 14 13.06 66.39 -18.79
C VAL A 14 12.69 66.74 -20.27
N ALA A 15 11.61 66.25 -20.93
CA ALA A 15 10.58 65.23 -20.64
C ALA A 15 9.88 64.67 -21.93
N LEU A 16 8.99 63.67 -21.75
CA LEU A 16 8.08 62.99 -22.71
C LEU A 16 6.68 63.70 -22.79
N PRO A 17 5.61 63.20 -23.49
CA PRO A 17 5.48 62.07 -24.45
C PRO A 17 4.63 62.38 -25.75
N LEU A 18 4.57 61.46 -26.73
CA LEU A 18 3.36 60.66 -27.09
C LEU A 18 3.52 59.72 -28.33
N LEU A 19 3.12 58.46 -28.13
CA LEU A 19 2.51 57.46 -29.06
C LEU A 19 2.46 57.71 -30.59
N LEU A 20 2.98 56.74 -31.38
CA LEU A 20 2.19 55.59 -31.87
C LEU A 20 3.10 54.48 -32.45
N ALA A 21 2.53 53.31 -32.78
CA ALA A 21 3.26 52.05 -32.99
C ALA A 21 3.43 51.62 -34.47
N PHE A 22 4.44 50.80 -34.73
CA PHE A 22 4.53 49.91 -35.88
C PHE A 22 4.98 48.51 -35.44
N PHE A 23 4.51 47.47 -36.13
CA PHE A 23 4.97 46.09 -35.98
C PHE A 23 6.28 45.88 -36.74
N ASP A 24 7.15 45.02 -36.23
CA ASP A 24 8.37 44.58 -36.92
C ASP A 24 8.35 43.06 -37.11
N GLY A 25 8.83 42.58 -38.27
CA GLY A 25 8.64 41.20 -38.73
C GLY A 25 9.95 40.45 -38.90
N ALA A 26 10.39 39.75 -37.85
CA ALA A 26 11.61 38.94 -37.88
C ALA A 26 11.32 37.50 -38.35
N ILE A 27 12.11 37.02 -39.32
CA ILE A 27 12.01 35.66 -39.86
C ILE A 27 12.65 34.67 -38.87
N ALA A 28 11.85 33.76 -38.31
CA ALA A 28 12.33 32.69 -37.46
C ALA A 28 12.84 31.50 -38.30
N VAL A 29 14.06 31.04 -38.00
CA VAL A 29 14.56 29.74 -38.49
C VAL A 29 13.81 28.64 -37.72
N PRO A 30 13.26 27.61 -38.39
CA PRO A 30 12.62 26.50 -37.70
C PRO A 30 13.69 25.62 -37.04
N HIS A 31 13.98 25.91 -35.76
CA HIS A 31 14.41 24.83 -34.88
C HIS A 31 13.32 23.76 -34.93
N LYS A 32 13.70 22.51 -35.26
CA LYS A 32 12.87 21.37 -34.88
C LYS A 32 12.66 21.48 -33.37
N ALA A 33 11.40 21.59 -32.95
CA ALA A 33 11.08 21.25 -31.58
C ALA A 33 11.57 19.82 -31.35
N VAL A 34 12.16 19.57 -30.19
CA VAL A 34 12.17 18.20 -29.68
C VAL A 34 10.70 17.88 -29.46
N GLU A 35 10.17 16.95 -30.26
CA GLU A 35 8.78 16.55 -30.18
C GLU A 35 8.50 16.13 -28.73
N SER A 36 7.42 16.68 -28.17
CA SER A 36 6.94 16.25 -26.86
C SER A 36 6.69 14.76 -26.98
N ARG A 37 7.47 13.94 -26.25
CA ARG A 37 7.16 12.51 -26.08
C ARG A 37 5.68 12.42 -25.74
N ASP A 38 4.94 11.66 -26.52
CA ASP A 38 3.50 11.53 -26.35
C ASP A 38 3.18 11.13 -24.91
N ILE A 39 2.02 11.56 -24.42
CA ILE A 39 1.53 11.17 -23.11
C ILE A 39 1.16 9.68 -23.21
N ILE A 40 2.13 8.83 -22.91
CA ILE A 40 1.90 7.41 -22.65
C ILE A 40 1.02 7.36 -21.40
N ASP A 41 -0.24 6.94 -21.55
CA ASP A 41 -1.14 6.72 -20.44
C ASP A 41 -0.62 5.56 -19.60
N ARG A 42 0.16 5.91 -18.57
CA ARG A 42 0.78 5.00 -17.61
C ARG A 42 -0.26 4.45 -16.64
N LEU A 43 -0.83 3.29 -16.98
CA LEU A 43 -1.89 2.66 -16.20
C LEU A 43 -1.36 1.50 -15.33
N ILE A 44 -1.85 1.44 -14.08
CA ILE A 44 -1.58 0.38 -13.12
C ILE A 44 -2.88 -0.38 -12.89
N PHE A 45 -2.83 -1.69 -13.08
CA PHE A 45 -3.94 -2.61 -12.84
C PHE A 45 -3.65 -3.47 -11.62
N ALA A 46 -4.67 -4.10 -11.06
CA ALA A 46 -4.49 -5.19 -10.11
C ALA A 46 -5.35 -6.38 -10.51
N HIS A 47 -4.76 -7.58 -10.48
CA HIS A 47 -5.48 -8.81 -10.79
C HIS A 47 -6.51 -9.10 -9.71
N PHE A 48 -7.73 -9.48 -10.08
CA PHE A 48 -8.81 -9.76 -9.14
C PHE A 48 -9.45 -11.10 -9.46
N MET A 49 -9.33 -12.06 -8.54
CA MET A 49 -9.93 -13.39 -8.65
C MET A 49 -11.43 -13.30 -8.40
N VAL A 50 -12.24 -13.43 -9.45
CA VAL A 50 -13.70 -13.37 -9.35
C VAL A 50 -14.27 -14.68 -8.80
N GLY A 51 -13.63 -15.82 -9.09
CA GLY A 51 -14.07 -17.14 -8.64
C GLY A 51 -14.18 -17.28 -7.11
N ILE A 52 -13.35 -16.56 -6.33
CA ILE A 52 -13.43 -16.63 -4.86
C ILE A 52 -14.49 -15.70 -4.24
N VAL A 53 -15.25 -14.93 -5.03
CA VAL A 53 -16.21 -13.93 -4.50
C VAL A 53 -17.66 -14.14 -4.92
N GLU A 54 -18.03 -15.36 -5.32
CA GLU A 54 -19.40 -15.73 -5.73
C GLU A 54 -20.49 -15.35 -4.70
N GLU A 55 -20.15 -15.30 -3.42
CA GLU A 55 -21.03 -14.94 -2.29
C GLU A 55 -21.55 -13.48 -2.29
N ARG A 56 -20.92 -12.58 -3.04
CA ARG A 56 -21.28 -11.15 -3.03
C ARG A 56 -22.67 -10.93 -3.63
N GLY A 57 -23.61 -10.46 -2.83
CA GLY A 57 -25.02 -10.37 -3.23
C GLY A 57 -25.34 -9.21 -4.19
N SER A 58 -24.46 -8.21 -4.31
CA SER A 58 -24.74 -6.95 -4.98
C SER A 58 -23.47 -6.23 -5.49
N ALA A 59 -23.66 -5.23 -6.35
CA ALA A 59 -22.59 -4.30 -6.72
C ALA A 59 -22.02 -3.52 -5.51
N SER A 60 -22.84 -3.20 -4.50
CA SER A 60 -22.37 -2.49 -3.31
C SER A 60 -21.36 -3.29 -2.47
N ASP A 61 -21.35 -4.62 -2.58
CA ASP A 61 -20.36 -5.47 -1.89
C ASP A 61 -18.96 -5.36 -2.51
N TRP A 62 -18.82 -4.71 -3.68
CA TRP A 62 -17.55 -4.41 -4.35
C TRP A 62 -17.06 -2.97 -4.11
N ASP A 63 -17.91 -2.07 -3.59
CA ASP A 63 -17.60 -0.63 -3.51
C ASP A 63 -16.36 -0.35 -2.64
N ALA A 64 -16.13 -1.14 -1.59
CA ALA A 64 -14.97 -1.00 -0.70
C ALA A 64 -13.64 -1.29 -1.41
N ASP A 65 -13.58 -2.34 -2.24
CA ASP A 65 -12.39 -2.68 -3.03
C ASP A 65 -12.12 -1.59 -4.08
N MET A 66 -13.15 -1.18 -4.82
CA MET A 66 -13.07 -0.12 -5.82
C MET A 66 -12.52 1.18 -5.22
N GLN A 67 -13.03 1.58 -4.05
CA GLN A 67 -12.58 2.79 -3.35
C GLN A 67 -11.14 2.67 -2.81
N ALA A 68 -10.78 1.50 -2.25
CA ALA A 68 -9.44 1.26 -1.71
C ALA A 68 -8.37 1.23 -2.82
N ALA A 69 -8.63 0.55 -3.93
CA ALA A 69 -7.74 0.51 -5.10
C ALA A 69 -7.59 1.91 -5.73
N LYS A 70 -8.69 2.65 -5.89
CA LYS A 70 -8.67 4.05 -6.36
C LYS A 70 -7.81 4.94 -5.47
N ALA A 71 -7.96 4.81 -4.15
CA ALA A 71 -7.17 5.56 -3.16
C ALA A 71 -5.69 5.12 -3.11
N ALA A 72 -5.34 3.96 -3.67
CA ALA A 72 -3.97 3.53 -3.91
C ALA A 72 -3.40 4.00 -5.27
N SER A 73 -4.20 4.66 -6.11
CA SER A 73 -3.87 5.05 -7.49
C SER A 73 -3.74 3.88 -8.47
N ILE A 74 -4.47 2.78 -8.24
CA ILE A 74 -4.72 1.72 -9.24
C ILE A 74 -5.84 2.22 -10.17
N ASP A 75 -5.70 2.01 -11.48
CA ASP A 75 -6.61 2.52 -12.52
C ASP A 75 -7.68 1.53 -12.96
N ALA A 76 -7.45 0.22 -12.81
CA ALA A 76 -8.48 -0.80 -13.03
C ALA A 76 -8.22 -2.11 -12.26
N PHE A 77 -9.26 -2.92 -12.05
CA PHE A 77 -9.07 -4.36 -11.81
C PHE A 77 -9.12 -5.17 -13.11
N ALA A 78 -8.20 -6.12 -13.26
CA ALA A 78 -8.32 -7.19 -14.24
C ALA A 78 -9.15 -8.31 -13.61
N LEU A 79 -10.40 -8.48 -14.06
CA LEU A 79 -11.34 -9.44 -13.48
C LEU A 79 -11.09 -10.83 -14.05
N ASN A 80 -10.33 -11.66 -13.33
CA ASN A 80 -10.08 -13.06 -13.65
C ASN A 80 -11.39 -13.85 -13.49
N ILE A 81 -11.90 -14.37 -14.60
CA ILE A 81 -13.10 -15.20 -14.67
C ILE A 81 -12.80 -16.56 -15.31
N GLY A 82 -13.23 -17.65 -14.68
CA GLY A 82 -13.40 -18.94 -15.34
C GLY A 82 -14.82 -19.07 -15.92
N THR A 83 -15.30 -20.31 -16.05
CA THR A 83 -16.61 -20.64 -16.64
C THR A 83 -17.67 -21.05 -15.61
N GLU A 84 -17.33 -20.99 -14.33
CA GLU A 84 -18.13 -21.40 -13.16
C GLU A 84 -19.42 -20.58 -12.92
N GLN A 85 -20.32 -21.16 -12.11
CA GLN A 85 -21.73 -20.77 -12.02
C GLN A 85 -22.00 -19.59 -11.06
N GLY A 86 -21.21 -18.53 -11.22
CA GLY A 86 -21.33 -17.28 -10.46
C GLY A 86 -20.56 -16.13 -11.10
N SER A 87 -19.44 -16.42 -11.77
CA SER A 87 -18.53 -15.43 -12.35
C SER A 87 -19.19 -14.43 -13.32
N LEU A 88 -20.15 -14.82 -14.16
CA LEU A 88 -20.87 -13.87 -15.02
C LEU A 88 -21.82 -12.91 -14.26
N THR A 89 -22.35 -13.33 -13.11
CA THR A 89 -23.14 -12.48 -12.21
C THR A 89 -22.22 -11.50 -11.48
N GLN A 90 -21.12 -12.02 -10.93
CA GLN A 90 -20.12 -11.21 -10.24
C GLN A 90 -19.45 -10.19 -11.15
N LEU A 91 -19.17 -10.55 -12.41
CA LEU A 91 -18.72 -9.65 -13.46
C LEU A 91 -19.69 -8.46 -13.63
N GLY A 92 -21.00 -8.73 -13.67
CA GLY A 92 -22.03 -7.69 -13.74
C GLY A 92 -22.02 -6.74 -12.52
N TYR A 93 -21.86 -7.28 -11.31
CA TYR A 93 -21.72 -6.50 -10.08
C TYR A 93 -20.44 -5.66 -10.05
N ALA A 94 -19.31 -6.22 -10.48
CA ALA A 94 -18.03 -5.51 -10.57
C ALA A 94 -18.08 -4.35 -11.58
N TYR A 95 -18.62 -4.56 -12.79
CA TYR A 95 -18.79 -3.47 -13.78
C TYR A 95 -19.73 -2.36 -13.28
N GLN A 96 -20.81 -2.71 -12.57
CA GLN A 96 -21.74 -1.73 -11.99
C GLN A 96 -21.10 -0.95 -10.85
N SER A 97 -20.35 -1.61 -9.95
CA SER A 97 -19.62 -0.94 -8.86
C SER A 97 -18.50 -0.05 -9.39
N ALA A 98 -17.75 -0.50 -10.39
CA ALA A 98 -16.75 0.31 -11.07
C ALA A 98 -17.37 1.60 -11.62
N ALA A 99 -18.48 1.50 -12.35
CA ALA A 99 -19.22 2.67 -12.82
C ALA A 99 -19.69 3.60 -11.68
N ASN A 100 -20.24 3.04 -10.59
CA ASN A 100 -20.73 3.80 -9.43
C ASN A 100 -19.62 4.60 -8.73
N ASN A 101 -18.44 4.00 -8.56
CA ASN A 101 -17.30 4.62 -7.86
C ASN A 101 -16.39 5.44 -8.80
N GLY A 102 -16.72 5.49 -10.10
CA GLY A 102 -15.86 6.07 -11.14
C GLY A 102 -14.50 5.38 -11.24
N MET A 103 -14.46 4.07 -11.00
CA MET A 103 -13.31 3.19 -11.18
C MET A 103 -13.45 2.45 -12.52
N LYS A 104 -12.39 1.76 -12.97
CA LYS A 104 -12.46 0.91 -14.16
C LYS A 104 -12.21 -0.56 -13.84
N VAL A 105 -12.66 -1.41 -14.75
CA VAL A 105 -12.38 -2.84 -14.80
C VAL A 105 -12.26 -3.30 -16.26
N PHE A 106 -11.63 -4.44 -16.46
CA PHE A 106 -11.68 -5.20 -17.71
C PHE A 106 -11.77 -6.70 -17.42
N ILE A 107 -12.13 -7.48 -18.44
CA ILE A 107 -12.16 -8.95 -18.34
C ILE A 107 -10.76 -9.51 -18.54
N SER A 108 -10.34 -10.39 -17.64
CA SER A 108 -9.25 -11.35 -17.84
C SER A 108 -9.85 -12.74 -17.94
N PHE A 109 -9.90 -13.34 -19.13
CA PHE A 109 -10.42 -14.70 -19.27
C PHE A 109 -9.39 -15.72 -18.78
N ASP A 110 -9.74 -16.57 -17.81
CA ASP A 110 -8.85 -17.64 -17.35
C ASP A 110 -8.87 -18.81 -18.33
N CYS A 111 -7.81 -18.94 -19.14
CA CYS A 111 -7.72 -19.97 -20.17
C CYS A 111 -7.39 -21.38 -19.64
N SER A 112 -7.38 -21.58 -18.31
CA SER A 112 -7.57 -22.92 -17.71
C SER A 112 -9.01 -23.43 -17.91
N TYR A 113 -9.96 -22.51 -18.14
CA TYR A 113 -11.39 -22.78 -18.35
C TYR A 113 -11.90 -22.31 -19.73
N TRP A 114 -11.37 -21.19 -20.25
CA TRP A 114 -11.78 -20.60 -21.52
C TRP A 114 -10.87 -21.03 -22.68
N SER A 115 -11.47 -21.53 -23.77
CA SER A 115 -10.76 -22.04 -24.94
C SER A 115 -11.33 -21.51 -26.27
N ASN A 116 -10.74 -21.93 -27.39
CA ASN A 116 -11.25 -21.64 -28.74
C ASN A 116 -12.70 -22.13 -28.97
N ASP A 117 -13.13 -23.22 -28.31
CA ASP A 117 -14.52 -23.69 -28.36
C ASP A 117 -15.50 -22.68 -27.72
N ASN A 118 -15.00 -21.80 -26.83
CA ASN A 118 -15.77 -20.76 -26.15
C ASN A 118 -15.69 -19.40 -26.87
N ALA A 119 -14.96 -19.26 -27.99
CA ALA A 119 -14.64 -17.97 -28.61
C ALA A 119 -15.87 -17.09 -28.91
N ALA A 120 -17.01 -17.69 -29.29
CA ALA A 120 -18.26 -16.97 -29.50
C ALA A 120 -18.84 -16.37 -28.20
N GLN A 121 -18.73 -17.07 -27.07
CA GLN A 121 -19.17 -16.60 -25.75
C GLN A 121 -18.21 -15.54 -25.18
N MET A 122 -16.90 -15.69 -25.40
CA MET A 122 -15.92 -14.65 -25.07
C MET A 122 -16.24 -13.36 -25.83
N SER A 123 -16.47 -13.48 -27.15
CA SER A 123 -16.84 -12.37 -28.03
C SER A 123 -18.11 -11.64 -27.59
N SER A 124 -19.18 -12.35 -27.23
CA SER A 124 -20.42 -11.73 -26.76
C SER A 124 -20.27 -11.12 -25.36
N THR A 125 -19.44 -11.71 -24.49
CA THR A 125 -19.17 -11.17 -23.15
C THR A 125 -18.39 -9.84 -23.25
N ILE A 126 -17.40 -9.75 -24.14
CA ILE A 126 -16.69 -8.50 -24.45
C ILE A 126 -17.68 -7.46 -24.99
N GLN A 127 -18.54 -7.83 -25.95
CA GLN A 127 -19.54 -6.93 -26.53
C GLN A 127 -20.53 -6.40 -25.49
N GLN A 128 -20.99 -7.25 -24.55
CA GLN A 128 -21.92 -6.87 -23.47
C GLN A 128 -21.37 -5.75 -22.58
N TYR A 129 -20.07 -5.80 -22.25
CA TYR A 129 -19.47 -4.84 -21.31
C TYR A 129 -18.73 -3.67 -21.97
N ALA A 130 -18.43 -3.73 -23.27
CA ALA A 130 -17.72 -2.68 -24.00
C ALA A 130 -18.34 -1.27 -23.87
N GLY A 131 -19.67 -1.18 -23.74
CA GLY A 131 -20.39 0.08 -23.52
C GLY A 131 -20.58 0.50 -22.06
N SER A 132 -20.03 -0.24 -21.09
CA SER A 132 -20.20 0.01 -19.66
C SER A 132 -19.43 1.23 -19.19
N GLY A 133 -20.02 2.03 -18.28
CA GLY A 133 -19.30 3.11 -17.60
C GLY A 133 -18.07 2.64 -16.82
N GLY A 134 -18.08 1.37 -16.36
CA GLY A 134 -16.97 0.72 -15.68
C GLY A 134 -15.88 0.14 -16.61
N GLN A 135 -16.11 0.03 -17.93
CA GLN A 135 -15.13 -0.56 -18.85
C GLN A 135 -13.89 0.34 -19.00
N LEU A 136 -12.71 -0.24 -18.83
CA LEU A 136 -11.45 0.39 -19.21
C LEU A 136 -11.36 0.50 -20.74
N LEU A 137 -11.09 1.70 -21.25
CA LEU A 137 -10.84 1.95 -22.66
C LEU A 137 -9.38 2.38 -22.87
N VAL A 138 -8.72 1.80 -23.87
CA VAL A 138 -7.40 2.22 -24.38
C VAL A 138 -7.54 2.38 -25.89
N ASP A 139 -7.02 3.45 -26.48
CA ASP A 139 -7.29 3.86 -27.88
C ASP A 139 -8.79 3.96 -28.23
N ASN A 140 -9.65 4.25 -27.24
CA ASN A 140 -11.12 4.17 -27.36
C ASN A 140 -11.64 2.75 -27.72
N ARG A 141 -10.88 1.70 -27.40
CA ARG A 141 -11.24 0.28 -27.53
C ARG A 141 -11.40 -0.36 -26.15
N PRO A 142 -12.33 -1.30 -25.92
CA PRO A 142 -12.46 -2.00 -24.64
C PRO A 142 -11.21 -2.86 -24.39
N PHE A 143 -10.54 -2.64 -23.27
CA PHE A 143 -9.39 -3.46 -22.86
C PHE A 143 -9.85 -4.86 -22.42
N VAL A 144 -9.09 -5.90 -22.78
CA VAL A 144 -9.32 -7.32 -22.49
C VAL A 144 -7.98 -8.04 -22.34
N SER A 145 -7.89 -8.99 -21.42
CA SER A 145 -6.71 -9.85 -21.21
C SER A 145 -7.10 -11.33 -21.02
N THR A 146 -6.10 -12.18 -20.77
CA THR A 146 -6.27 -13.57 -20.31
C THR A 146 -5.36 -13.89 -19.14
N PHE A 147 -5.72 -14.85 -18.30
CA PHE A 147 -4.72 -15.63 -17.57
C PHE A 147 -4.39 -16.87 -18.41
N VAL A 148 -3.08 -17.13 -18.63
CA VAL A 148 -2.53 -18.07 -19.63
C VAL A 148 -3.19 -17.96 -21.02
N GLY A 149 -3.23 -19.04 -21.81
CA GLY A 149 -4.05 -19.13 -23.03
C GLY A 149 -3.31 -19.19 -24.37
N ASP A 150 -2.02 -19.56 -24.38
CA ASP A 150 -1.25 -19.78 -25.61
C ASP A 150 -2.04 -20.57 -26.68
N GLY A 151 -2.19 -19.99 -27.87
CA GLY A 151 -2.96 -20.59 -28.98
C GLY A 151 -4.45 -20.23 -29.02
N LEU A 152 -4.93 -19.34 -28.15
CA LEU A 152 -6.27 -18.74 -28.27
C LEU A 152 -6.36 -17.82 -29.52
N ASP A 153 -7.38 -18.01 -30.34
CA ASP A 153 -7.63 -17.25 -31.57
C ASP A 153 -8.24 -15.87 -31.27
N ILE A 154 -7.36 -14.96 -30.84
CA ILE A 154 -7.68 -13.56 -30.57
C ILE A 154 -8.23 -12.84 -31.82
N GLY A 155 -7.80 -13.21 -33.03
CA GLY A 155 -8.30 -12.63 -34.28
C GLY A 155 -9.79 -12.93 -34.48
N THR A 156 -10.20 -14.19 -34.33
CA THR A 156 -11.61 -14.62 -34.36
C THR A 156 -12.43 -13.97 -33.24
N ILE A 157 -11.89 -13.85 -32.02
CA ILE A 157 -12.58 -13.19 -30.89
C ILE A 157 -12.76 -11.69 -31.16
N LYS A 158 -11.72 -10.99 -31.63
CA LYS A 158 -11.77 -9.57 -32.01
C LYS A 158 -12.81 -9.33 -33.11
N ALA A 159 -12.80 -10.13 -34.16
CA ALA A 159 -13.74 -10.04 -35.27
C ALA A 159 -15.20 -10.27 -34.83
N ASN A 160 -15.47 -11.34 -34.08
CA ASN A 160 -16.82 -11.70 -33.65
C ASN A 160 -17.38 -10.78 -32.56
N SER A 161 -16.52 -10.10 -31.79
CA SER A 161 -16.98 -9.12 -30.77
C SER A 161 -17.72 -7.92 -31.36
N GLY A 162 -17.46 -7.56 -32.62
CA GLY A 162 -18.00 -6.36 -33.27
C GLY A 162 -17.56 -5.02 -32.67
N VAL A 163 -16.70 -5.02 -31.64
CA VAL A 163 -16.26 -3.81 -30.90
C VAL A 163 -14.75 -3.56 -30.95
N ASN A 164 -13.97 -4.45 -31.59
CA ASN A 164 -12.52 -4.36 -31.74
C ASN A 164 -11.79 -4.02 -30.42
N PRO A 165 -11.70 -4.96 -29.46
CA PRO A 165 -11.02 -4.71 -28.19
C PRO A 165 -9.53 -4.41 -28.36
N PHE A 166 -8.96 -3.76 -27.34
CA PHE A 166 -7.52 -3.75 -27.09
C PHE A 166 -7.21 -5.05 -26.33
N PHE A 167 -6.56 -6.01 -26.97
CA PHE A 167 -6.38 -7.36 -26.44
C PHE A 167 -4.92 -7.61 -26.06
N MET A 168 -4.68 -7.86 -24.76
CA MET A 168 -3.35 -8.02 -24.18
C MET A 168 -3.30 -9.28 -23.29
N PRO A 169 -2.98 -10.46 -23.86
CA PRO A 169 -3.03 -11.73 -23.15
C PRO A 169 -1.75 -12.03 -22.35
N ASN A 170 -1.85 -13.02 -21.45
CA ASN A 170 -0.74 -13.69 -20.79
C ASN A 170 -0.25 -14.87 -21.65
N PHE A 171 0.29 -14.56 -22.82
CA PHE A 171 0.93 -15.55 -23.71
C PHE A 171 2.44 -15.55 -23.48
N ALA A 172 3.07 -16.70 -23.71
CA ALA A 172 4.52 -16.79 -23.84
C ALA A 172 5.00 -15.88 -25.01
N PRO A 173 6.18 -15.23 -24.93
CA PRO A 173 6.69 -14.34 -25.98
C PRO A 173 6.72 -14.97 -27.37
N GLU A 174 7.01 -16.27 -27.46
CA GLU A 174 7.02 -17.08 -28.68
C GLU A 174 5.62 -17.42 -29.25
N SER A 175 4.57 -17.28 -28.45
CA SER A 175 3.16 -17.54 -28.82
C SER A 175 2.43 -16.29 -29.32
N MET A 176 3.12 -15.14 -29.39
CA MET A 176 2.55 -13.86 -29.80
C MET A 176 2.07 -13.86 -31.26
N THR A 177 0.91 -13.26 -31.52
CA THR A 177 0.35 -13.07 -32.86
C THR A 177 0.24 -11.58 -33.24
N ASP A 178 0.00 -11.29 -34.53
CA ASP A 178 -0.25 -9.92 -34.99
C ASP A 178 -1.51 -9.30 -34.33
N ASP A 179 -2.53 -10.12 -34.05
CA ASP A 179 -3.77 -9.72 -33.39
C ASP A 179 -3.62 -9.31 -31.92
N CYS A 180 -2.55 -9.73 -31.23
CA CYS A 180 -2.21 -9.25 -29.90
C CYS A 180 -1.80 -7.77 -29.96
N ASP A 181 -2.50 -6.88 -29.26
CA ASP A 181 -2.14 -5.46 -29.20
C ASP A 181 -0.88 -5.20 -28.37
N GLY A 182 -0.59 -6.10 -27.43
CA GLY A 182 0.61 -6.17 -26.59
C GLY A 182 0.63 -7.50 -25.83
N LEU A 183 1.43 -7.60 -24.77
CA LEU A 183 1.46 -8.77 -23.87
C LEU A 183 1.63 -8.33 -22.41
N PHE A 184 1.26 -9.22 -21.48
CA PHE A 184 1.70 -9.15 -20.09
C PHE A 184 2.28 -10.50 -19.64
N SER A 185 3.10 -10.49 -18.58
CA SER A 185 3.72 -11.70 -18.04
C SER A 185 3.21 -12.01 -16.64
N TRP A 186 3.09 -13.30 -16.30
CA TRP A 186 2.84 -13.76 -14.92
C TRP A 186 4.12 -14.02 -14.11
N ARG A 187 5.32 -13.82 -14.67
CA ARG A 187 6.61 -14.16 -14.02
C ARG A 187 7.01 -13.15 -12.92
N ALA A 188 6.10 -12.79 -12.01
CA ALA A 188 6.32 -11.75 -11.00
C ALA A 188 7.44 -12.10 -9.99
N TRP A 189 7.85 -13.37 -9.90
CA TRP A 189 8.87 -13.90 -8.99
C TRP A 189 9.92 -14.73 -9.75
N PRO A 190 11.15 -14.85 -9.21
CA PRO A 190 12.16 -15.75 -9.76
C PRO A 190 11.67 -17.21 -9.76
N ASN A 191 11.90 -17.96 -10.83
CA ASN A 191 11.32 -19.30 -11.07
C ASN A 191 12.31 -20.23 -11.81
N ASN A 192 12.01 -21.53 -11.91
CA ASN A 192 12.85 -22.49 -12.66
C ASN A 192 12.44 -22.68 -14.14
N GLY A 193 11.64 -21.77 -14.71
CA GLY A 193 11.09 -21.85 -16.06
C GLY A 193 9.74 -22.57 -16.17
N ASN A 194 9.36 -23.34 -15.15
CA ASN A 194 8.03 -23.94 -14.97
C ASN A 194 7.22 -23.10 -13.95
N PRO A 195 5.94 -23.41 -13.66
CA PRO A 195 5.23 -22.88 -12.48
C PRO A 195 5.82 -23.44 -11.16
N SER A 196 7.07 -23.15 -10.87
CA SER A 196 7.78 -23.64 -9.69
C SER A 196 8.91 -22.69 -9.25
N PRO A 197 9.26 -22.70 -7.95
CA PRO A 197 10.39 -21.94 -7.42
C PRO A 197 11.73 -22.29 -8.12
N PRO A 198 12.74 -21.43 -8.05
CA PRO A 198 14.09 -21.71 -8.54
C PRO A 198 14.69 -22.98 -7.93
N ASP A 199 15.54 -23.65 -8.69
CA ASP A 199 16.27 -24.84 -8.24
C ASP A 199 17.79 -24.69 -8.42
N SER A 200 18.55 -25.74 -8.13
CA SER A 200 20.02 -25.74 -8.21
C SER A 200 20.60 -25.69 -9.62
N GLN A 201 19.75 -25.72 -10.66
CA GLN A 201 20.12 -25.63 -12.07
C GLN A 201 19.55 -24.36 -12.73
N THR A 202 18.34 -23.94 -12.37
CA THR A 202 17.60 -22.88 -13.07
C THR A 202 17.02 -21.83 -12.12
N ASN A 203 17.35 -20.57 -12.41
CA ASN A 203 16.77 -19.38 -11.77
C ASN A 203 16.59 -18.28 -12.82
N ILE A 204 15.36 -18.11 -13.31
CA ILE A 204 14.94 -17.05 -14.23
C ILE A 204 14.30 -15.96 -13.39
N THR A 205 14.89 -14.76 -13.36
CA THR A 205 14.35 -13.62 -12.62
C THR A 205 13.17 -12.97 -13.35
N THR A 206 12.43 -12.12 -12.64
CA THR A 206 11.38 -11.29 -13.23
C THR A 206 11.93 -10.36 -14.33
N SER A 207 13.15 -9.82 -14.14
CA SER A 207 13.82 -8.99 -15.14
C SER A 207 14.24 -9.76 -16.40
N ASP A 208 14.69 -11.02 -16.29
CA ASP A 208 14.90 -11.90 -17.46
C ASP A 208 13.57 -12.13 -18.23
N GLY A 209 12.47 -12.19 -17.48
CA GLY A 209 11.11 -12.19 -18.03
C GLY A 209 10.78 -10.91 -18.80
N ASP A 210 10.98 -9.74 -18.19
CA ASP A 210 10.74 -8.44 -18.85
C ASP A 210 11.54 -8.31 -20.16
N GLU A 211 12.83 -8.68 -20.16
CA GLU A 211 13.70 -8.62 -21.34
C GLU A 211 13.15 -9.47 -22.50
N ALA A 212 12.71 -10.70 -22.21
CA ALA A 212 12.15 -11.60 -23.22
C ALA A 212 10.84 -11.06 -23.82
N TYR A 213 9.95 -10.52 -22.99
CA TYR A 213 8.68 -9.95 -23.47
C TYR A 213 8.90 -8.65 -24.26
N VAL A 214 9.73 -7.72 -23.76
CA VAL A 214 10.05 -6.45 -24.45
C VAL A 214 10.73 -6.70 -25.79
N ALA A 215 11.60 -7.72 -25.88
CA ALA A 215 12.23 -8.12 -27.14
C ALA A 215 11.22 -8.65 -28.17
N ALA A 216 10.32 -9.55 -27.76
CA ALA A 216 9.30 -10.11 -28.66
C ALA A 216 8.26 -9.06 -29.11
N LEU A 217 7.86 -8.17 -28.20
CA LEU A 217 6.88 -7.12 -28.47
C LEU A 217 7.34 -6.09 -29.51
N ASN A 218 8.65 -5.89 -29.67
CA ASN A 218 9.26 -5.02 -30.69
C ASN A 218 8.61 -3.63 -30.79
N GLY A 219 8.24 -3.05 -29.64
CA GLY A 219 7.58 -1.74 -29.54
C GLY A 219 6.05 -1.75 -29.37
N LYS A 220 5.37 -2.91 -29.44
CA LYS A 220 4.01 -3.04 -28.88
C LYS A 220 4.04 -2.89 -27.35
N PRO A 221 2.96 -2.45 -26.68
CA PRO A 221 2.96 -2.26 -25.23
C PRO A 221 3.21 -3.52 -24.40
N TYR A 222 3.91 -3.34 -23.27
CA TYR A 222 4.12 -4.33 -22.23
C TYR A 222 3.44 -3.93 -20.91
N MET A 223 2.91 -4.93 -20.22
CA MET A 223 2.44 -4.82 -18.84
C MET A 223 3.33 -5.67 -17.93
N ALA A 224 4.09 -4.98 -17.08
CA ALA A 224 5.06 -5.59 -16.19
C ALA A 224 4.38 -6.14 -14.93
N PRO A 225 4.63 -7.40 -14.53
CA PRO A 225 4.12 -7.95 -13.29
C PRO A 225 4.88 -7.41 -12.07
N VAL A 226 4.16 -7.16 -10.99
CA VAL A 226 4.72 -6.69 -9.70
C VAL A 226 3.96 -7.34 -8.54
N SER A 227 4.66 -8.08 -7.67
CA SER A 227 4.06 -8.83 -6.55
C SER A 227 4.96 -8.85 -5.30
N PRO A 228 4.40 -8.86 -4.07
CA PRO A 228 5.23 -8.83 -2.85
C PRO A 228 5.72 -10.20 -2.36
N TRP A 229 4.94 -11.26 -2.59
CA TRP A 229 5.15 -12.59 -2.00
C TRP A 229 4.44 -13.64 -2.86
N PHE A 230 4.72 -14.93 -2.63
CA PHE A 230 4.04 -16.07 -3.27
C PHE A 230 4.26 -17.33 -2.44
N SER A 231 3.18 -17.93 -1.93
CA SER A 231 3.23 -19.20 -1.19
C SER A 231 1.84 -19.86 -1.09
N THR A 232 1.78 -21.17 -1.29
CA THR A 232 0.57 -22.00 -1.10
C THR A 232 0.84 -23.14 -0.12
N HIS A 233 -0.20 -23.61 0.57
CA HIS A 233 -0.13 -24.79 1.43
C HIS A 233 -1.42 -25.62 1.41
N TYR A 234 -1.96 -25.80 0.20
CA TYR A 234 -3.15 -26.62 -0.06
C TYR A 234 -2.79 -28.10 -0.07
N GLY A 235 -3.23 -28.82 0.95
CA GLY A 235 -3.08 -30.28 1.05
C GLY A 235 -4.18 -31.05 0.31
N GLN A 236 -4.22 -32.35 0.58
CA GLN A 236 -5.20 -33.30 0.03
C GLN A 236 -6.68 -33.04 0.40
N GLU A 237 -6.99 -32.00 1.18
CA GLU A 237 -8.36 -31.57 1.47
C GLU A 237 -9.07 -30.82 0.32
N VAL A 238 -8.33 -30.36 -0.70
CA VAL A 238 -8.87 -29.76 -1.93
C VAL A 238 -8.47 -30.56 -3.18
N SER A 239 -9.18 -30.35 -4.29
CA SER A 239 -8.88 -30.98 -5.59
C SER A 239 -7.70 -30.34 -6.34
N TYR A 240 -7.32 -29.12 -5.94
CA TYR A 240 -6.28 -28.26 -6.51
C TYR A 240 -5.09 -28.10 -5.55
N ALA A 241 -4.62 -29.21 -4.96
CA ALA A 241 -3.52 -29.20 -4.01
C ALA A 241 -2.25 -28.55 -4.62
N LYS A 242 -1.60 -27.63 -3.89
CA LYS A 242 -0.42 -26.83 -4.29
C LYS A 242 0.41 -26.52 -3.05
N ASN A 243 1.72 -26.76 -3.07
CA ASN A 243 2.56 -26.64 -1.86
C ASN A 243 3.98 -26.15 -2.15
N TRP A 244 4.17 -24.83 -2.20
CA TRP A 244 5.45 -24.19 -2.53
C TRP A 244 5.57 -22.77 -1.94
N VAL A 245 6.78 -22.20 -2.05
CA VAL A 245 7.11 -20.80 -1.74
C VAL A 245 8.26 -20.32 -2.63
N PHE A 246 8.14 -19.11 -3.17
CA PHE A 246 9.12 -18.53 -4.11
C PHE A 246 10.15 -17.62 -3.40
N GLY A 247 11.17 -17.18 -4.14
CA GLY A 247 12.23 -16.28 -3.66
C GLY A 247 11.75 -14.84 -3.44
N ASN A 248 10.98 -14.62 -2.38
CA ASN A 248 10.19 -13.39 -2.18
C ASN A 248 10.90 -12.26 -1.40
N GLU A 249 12.02 -12.54 -0.74
CA GLU A 249 12.63 -11.78 0.37
C GLU A 249 12.54 -10.24 0.29
N LEU A 250 13.45 -9.59 -0.44
CA LEU A 250 13.40 -8.15 -0.76
C LEU A 250 12.75 -7.88 -2.13
N LEU A 251 12.07 -8.88 -2.72
CA LEU A 251 11.55 -8.82 -4.09
C LEU A 251 10.64 -7.61 -4.29
N TRP A 252 9.71 -7.33 -3.38
CA TRP A 252 8.82 -6.16 -3.48
C TRP A 252 9.59 -4.85 -3.63
N TYR A 253 10.64 -4.64 -2.84
CA TYR A 253 11.47 -3.44 -2.92
C TYR A 253 12.30 -3.38 -4.21
N ASN A 254 12.99 -4.47 -4.54
CA ASN A 254 13.82 -4.54 -5.73
C ASN A 254 12.99 -4.33 -7.00
N ARG A 255 11.86 -5.05 -7.11
CA ARG A 255 10.95 -5.01 -8.25
C ARG A 255 10.38 -3.62 -8.51
N TRP A 256 10.01 -2.87 -7.47
CA TRP A 256 9.57 -1.48 -7.65
C TRP A 256 10.68 -0.57 -8.19
N ASN A 257 11.95 -0.81 -7.86
CA ASN A 257 13.08 -0.07 -8.45
C ASN A 257 13.42 -0.56 -9.87
N GLU A 258 13.29 -1.85 -10.19
CA GLU A 258 13.40 -2.39 -11.55
C GLU A 258 12.37 -1.74 -12.49
N VAL A 259 11.09 -1.75 -12.10
CA VAL A 259 9.97 -1.28 -12.92
C VAL A 259 10.04 0.23 -13.21
N LEU A 260 10.61 1.02 -12.29
CA LEU A 260 10.91 2.42 -12.54
C LEU A 260 11.94 2.60 -13.67
N ASN A 261 12.94 1.72 -13.79
CA ASN A 261 13.93 1.75 -14.86
C ASN A 261 13.41 1.15 -16.17
N LEU A 262 12.58 0.10 -16.08
CA LEU A 262 11.94 -0.59 -17.21
C LEU A 262 11.02 0.33 -18.04
N GLN A 263 10.35 1.30 -17.40
CA GLN A 263 9.56 2.38 -18.00
C GLN A 263 8.48 1.97 -19.04
N GLN A 264 8.05 0.71 -19.10
CA GLN A 264 6.98 0.27 -20.00
C GLN A 264 5.60 0.86 -19.64
N GLN A 265 4.61 0.66 -20.50
CA GLN A 265 3.36 1.44 -20.53
C GLN A 265 2.43 1.06 -19.38
N TYR A 266 2.43 -0.19 -18.96
CA TYR A 266 1.47 -0.74 -18.00
C TYR A 266 2.16 -1.53 -16.88
N ILE A 267 1.48 -1.64 -15.74
CA ILE A 267 1.82 -2.55 -14.62
C ILE A 267 0.58 -3.37 -14.29
N GLU A 268 0.76 -4.64 -13.95
CA GLU A 268 -0.25 -5.38 -13.17
C GLU A 268 0.32 -5.78 -11.81
N LEU A 269 -0.42 -5.40 -10.77
CA LEU A 269 -0.20 -5.84 -9.41
C LEU A 269 -0.84 -7.21 -9.22
N VAL A 270 -0.01 -8.21 -8.94
CA VAL A 270 -0.40 -9.62 -8.79
C VAL A 270 -0.36 -9.93 -7.29
N THR A 271 -1.46 -9.87 -6.54
CA THR A 271 -2.86 -9.60 -6.94
C THR A 271 -3.57 -8.65 -5.95
N TRP A 272 -4.85 -8.32 -6.18
CA TRP A 272 -5.69 -7.68 -5.18
C TRP A 272 -6.12 -8.64 -4.08
N ASN A 273 -6.81 -9.74 -4.42
CA ASN A 273 -7.54 -10.58 -3.46
C ASN A 273 -7.19 -12.07 -3.49
N ASP A 274 -6.17 -12.53 -4.21
CA ASP A 274 -5.81 -13.94 -4.14
C ASP A 274 -5.03 -14.22 -2.83
N TYR A 275 -5.82 -14.62 -1.84
CA TYR A 275 -5.41 -15.04 -0.51
C TYR A 275 -4.73 -16.42 -0.52
N GLY A 276 -5.15 -17.29 -1.43
CA GLY A 276 -4.65 -18.65 -1.59
C GLY A 276 -3.16 -18.74 -1.84
N GLU A 277 -2.68 -18.02 -2.85
CA GLU A 277 -1.27 -18.02 -3.24
C GLU A 277 -0.44 -16.97 -2.48
N SER A 278 -1.01 -16.42 -1.40
CA SER A 278 -0.35 -15.49 -0.47
C SER A 278 0.18 -14.19 -1.11
N HIS A 279 -0.45 -13.72 -2.19
CA HIS A 279 0.05 -12.60 -3.00
C HIS A 279 -0.88 -11.38 -3.13
N TYR A 280 -2.01 -11.42 -2.42
CA TYR A 280 -2.92 -10.30 -2.19
C TYR A 280 -2.26 -9.02 -1.64
N LEU A 281 -2.77 -7.88 -2.11
CA LEU A 281 -2.49 -6.52 -1.63
C LEU A 281 -3.71 -5.83 -1.00
N GLY A 282 -4.90 -6.38 -1.26
CA GLY A 282 -6.18 -5.94 -0.71
C GLY A 282 -6.36 -6.34 0.76
N PRO A 283 -7.37 -5.77 1.45
CA PRO A 283 -7.54 -5.98 2.88
C PRO A 283 -8.26 -7.30 3.16
N LEU A 284 -7.84 -8.03 4.21
CA LEU A 284 -8.42 -9.32 4.62
C LEU A 284 -9.94 -9.26 4.92
N ASN A 285 -10.51 -8.08 5.15
CA ASN A 285 -11.94 -7.91 5.42
C ASN A 285 -12.79 -7.67 4.15
N SER A 286 -12.20 -7.84 2.96
CA SER A 286 -12.94 -7.94 1.70
C SER A 286 -13.74 -9.26 1.65
N ALA A 287 -14.95 -9.25 1.08
CA ALA A 287 -15.82 -10.43 1.04
C ALA A 287 -15.31 -11.47 0.03
N HIS A 288 -15.08 -12.69 0.48
CA HIS A 288 -14.60 -13.84 -0.29
C HIS A 288 -14.92 -15.15 0.45
N HIS A 289 -15.16 -16.23 -0.29
CA HIS A 289 -15.33 -17.55 0.29
C HIS A 289 -13.98 -18.12 0.72
N ASP A 290 -13.99 -18.97 1.76
CA ASP A 290 -12.79 -19.69 2.19
C ASP A 290 -12.51 -20.88 1.27
N ASP A 291 -11.57 -20.73 0.33
CA ASP A 291 -11.05 -21.83 -0.50
C ASP A 291 -10.20 -22.87 0.29
N GLY A 292 -9.97 -22.61 1.58
CA GLY A 292 -9.12 -23.41 2.47
C GLY A 292 -7.85 -22.68 2.90
N ALA A 293 -7.54 -21.51 2.34
CA ALA A 293 -6.38 -20.69 2.67
C ALA A 293 -6.49 -19.93 4.00
N SER A 294 -7.69 -19.79 4.58
CA SER A 294 -7.90 -19.10 5.86
C SER A 294 -6.94 -19.57 6.96
N LYS A 295 -6.48 -20.82 6.90
CA LYS A 295 -5.40 -21.41 7.71
C LYS A 295 -4.15 -20.53 7.77
N TRP A 296 -3.54 -20.20 6.62
CA TRP A 296 -2.29 -19.44 6.54
C TRP A 296 -2.48 -17.93 6.35
N VAL A 297 -3.66 -17.52 5.91
CA VAL A 297 -4.07 -16.12 5.69
C VAL A 297 -4.53 -15.44 6.99
N ASN A 298 -5.07 -16.20 7.95
CA ASN A 298 -5.52 -15.63 9.23
C ASN A 298 -4.37 -14.89 9.95
N ASP A 299 -4.67 -13.65 10.36
CA ASP A 299 -3.71 -12.76 11.01
C ASP A 299 -2.44 -12.46 10.18
N MET A 300 -2.53 -12.42 8.85
CA MET A 300 -1.46 -12.05 7.91
C MET A 300 -1.83 -10.86 6.99
N PRO A 301 -1.97 -9.63 7.53
CA PRO A 301 -2.31 -8.45 6.73
C PRO A 301 -1.17 -8.05 5.76
N HIS A 302 -1.54 -7.69 4.52
CA HIS A 302 -0.63 -7.21 3.46
C HIS A 302 -0.82 -5.72 3.08
N ASP A 303 -1.66 -4.96 3.80
CA ASP A 303 -1.93 -3.53 3.54
C ASP A 303 -0.67 -2.66 3.60
N ALA A 304 0.34 -3.09 4.35
CA ALA A 304 1.65 -2.47 4.45
C ALA A 304 2.45 -2.54 3.14
N PHE A 305 2.32 -3.60 2.33
CA PHE A 305 2.95 -3.71 1.01
C PHE A 305 2.33 -2.71 0.03
N LEU A 306 0.99 -2.68 -0.07
CA LEU A 306 0.26 -1.72 -0.90
C LEU A 306 0.54 -0.27 -0.48
N THR A 307 0.70 -0.02 0.82
CA THR A 307 1.04 1.31 1.34
C THR A 307 2.48 1.71 1.00
N MET A 308 3.43 0.78 1.06
CA MET A 308 4.82 1.00 0.62
C MET A 308 4.92 1.36 -0.87
N ALA A 309 4.07 0.76 -1.71
CA ALA A 309 4.11 0.96 -3.16
C ALA A 309 3.67 2.36 -3.63
N LYS A 310 2.85 3.09 -2.84
CA LYS A 310 2.20 4.34 -3.30
C LYS A 310 3.17 5.42 -3.82
N PRO A 311 4.33 5.69 -3.20
CA PRO A 311 5.31 6.61 -3.76
C PRO A 311 5.96 6.11 -5.07
N TYR A 312 6.20 4.80 -5.21
CA TYR A 312 6.74 4.20 -6.44
C TYR A 312 5.74 4.26 -7.58
N MET A 313 4.46 3.94 -7.32
CA MET A 313 3.36 4.08 -8.28
C MET A 313 3.22 5.53 -8.78
N ALA A 314 3.32 6.50 -7.87
CA ALA A 314 3.29 7.91 -8.22
C ALA A 314 4.53 8.37 -9.01
N ALA A 315 5.72 7.89 -8.65
CA ALA A 315 6.97 8.16 -9.39
C ALA A 315 6.91 7.58 -10.81
N TRP A 316 6.48 6.32 -10.95
CA TRP A 316 6.32 5.63 -12.24
C TRP A 316 5.34 6.39 -13.14
N LYS A 317 4.13 6.72 -12.64
CA LYS A 317 3.15 7.54 -13.39
C LYS A 317 3.68 8.91 -13.80
N ALA A 318 4.54 9.51 -12.99
CA ALA A 318 5.22 10.77 -13.32
C ALA A 318 6.44 10.62 -14.25
N ASN A 319 6.74 9.41 -14.75
CA ASN A 319 7.94 9.07 -15.52
C ASN A 319 9.27 9.41 -14.79
N SER A 320 9.25 9.37 -13.46
CA SER A 320 10.40 9.63 -12.59
C SER A 320 11.15 8.34 -12.27
N LEU A 321 12.49 8.40 -12.24
CA LEU A 321 13.32 7.36 -11.62
C LEU A 321 13.54 7.60 -10.11
N ASP A 322 13.26 8.83 -9.65
CA ASP A 322 13.40 9.25 -8.25
C ASP A 322 12.04 9.17 -7.53
N VAL A 323 12.04 8.47 -6.39
CA VAL A 323 10.88 8.23 -5.52
C VAL A 323 10.80 9.27 -4.39
N ALA A 324 11.92 9.89 -4.01
CA ALA A 324 11.98 10.82 -2.89
C ALA A 324 11.00 12.01 -3.00
N PRO A 325 10.75 12.62 -4.18
CA PRO A 325 9.74 13.67 -4.34
C PRO A 325 8.31 13.21 -4.06
N PHE A 326 8.03 11.91 -4.07
CA PHE A 326 6.71 11.31 -3.89
C PHE A 326 6.46 10.82 -2.46
N ILE A 327 7.51 10.66 -1.65
CA ILE A 327 7.40 10.36 -0.21
C ILE A 327 6.93 11.63 0.52
N LYS A 328 5.71 11.60 1.07
CA LYS A 328 5.08 12.78 1.73
C LYS A 328 5.15 12.76 3.26
N SER A 329 5.55 11.65 3.83
CA SER A 329 5.66 11.41 5.28
C SER A 329 6.61 10.24 5.51
N ASP A 330 7.34 10.25 6.62
CA ASP A 330 8.18 9.11 6.99
C ASP A 330 7.32 7.86 7.24
N SER A 331 7.74 6.72 6.68
CA SER A 331 7.21 5.41 7.07
C SER A 331 8.29 4.33 7.08
N LEU A 332 8.09 3.31 7.91
CA LEU A 332 8.79 2.02 7.85
C LEU A 332 7.75 0.95 7.48
N THR A 333 7.94 0.20 6.41
CA THR A 333 7.21 -1.06 6.15
C THR A 333 8.14 -2.22 6.50
N TYR A 334 7.63 -3.26 7.15
CA TYR A 334 8.41 -4.43 7.56
C TYR A 334 7.64 -5.73 7.33
N TRP A 335 8.36 -6.83 7.05
CA TRP A 335 7.76 -8.15 6.89
C TRP A 335 8.72 -9.29 7.26
N TYR A 336 8.14 -10.45 7.60
CA TYR A 336 8.83 -11.69 7.98
C TYR A 336 7.85 -12.86 8.04
N ARG A 337 8.35 -14.11 7.98
CA ARG A 337 7.54 -15.32 8.25
C ARG A 337 7.24 -15.45 9.75
N SER A 338 6.06 -15.91 10.13
CA SER A 338 5.66 -16.02 11.54
C SER A 338 6.32 -17.19 12.30
N SER A 339 7.18 -17.97 11.67
CA SER A 339 7.91 -19.08 12.29
C SER A 339 9.33 -19.20 11.75
N VAL A 340 10.21 -19.81 12.55
CA VAL A 340 11.59 -20.14 12.15
C VAL A 340 11.59 -21.17 11.01
N LYS A 341 12.50 -21.05 10.02
CA LYS A 341 12.59 -21.97 8.86
C LYS A 341 12.81 -23.43 9.28
N GLY A 342 13.57 -23.63 10.36
CA GLY A 342 13.86 -24.93 10.95
C GLY A 342 12.75 -25.52 11.83
N VAL A 343 11.51 -25.01 11.76
CA VAL A 343 10.37 -25.64 12.42
C VAL A 343 9.96 -26.90 11.66
N GLU A 344 9.57 -27.94 12.40
CA GLU A 344 9.21 -29.26 11.86
C GLU A 344 7.77 -29.61 12.21
N CYS A 345 6.90 -29.69 11.19
CA CYS A 345 5.44 -29.83 11.33
C CYS A 345 4.91 -31.18 10.87
N ALA A 346 5.75 -32.04 10.28
CA ALA A 346 5.37 -33.27 9.59
C ALA A 346 4.49 -34.28 10.36
N ALA A 347 4.44 -34.18 11.70
CA ALA A 347 3.55 -35.01 12.53
C ALA A 347 2.08 -34.52 12.55
N THR A 348 1.82 -33.28 12.11
CA THR A 348 0.53 -32.56 12.22
C THR A 348 0.17 -31.72 10.99
N ASP A 349 0.91 -31.84 9.90
CA ASP A 349 0.78 -31.03 8.69
C ASP A 349 -0.18 -31.66 7.65
N ASN A 350 -0.87 -30.84 6.85
CA ASN A 350 -1.87 -31.28 5.87
C ASN A 350 -1.26 -31.70 4.52
N CYS A 351 -0.03 -31.30 4.20
CA CYS A 351 0.65 -31.62 2.93
C CYS A 351 1.51 -32.90 2.97
N GLU A 352 1.53 -33.64 4.08
CA GLU A 352 2.34 -34.86 4.29
C GLU A 352 1.77 -36.14 3.62
N LYS A 353 0.91 -35.96 2.61
CA LYS A 353 0.33 -37.05 1.79
C LYS A 353 0.28 -36.65 0.32
N PRO A 354 0.34 -37.60 -0.63
CA PRO A 354 0.13 -37.30 -2.05
C PRO A 354 -1.23 -36.62 -2.32
N SER A 355 -1.27 -35.75 -3.33
CA SER A 355 -2.50 -35.16 -3.84
C SER A 355 -3.50 -36.25 -4.31
N PRO A 356 -4.83 -36.05 -4.17
CA PRO A 356 -5.84 -36.91 -4.77
C PRO A 356 -5.84 -36.87 -6.31
N THR A 357 -5.19 -35.88 -6.92
CA THR A 357 -5.04 -35.66 -8.36
C THR A 357 -3.56 -35.64 -8.75
N THR A 358 -3.23 -36.03 -9.98
CA THR A 358 -1.90 -35.73 -10.53
C THR A 358 -1.81 -34.24 -10.81
N ASN A 359 -1.02 -33.52 -10.01
CA ASN A 359 -0.70 -32.11 -10.19
C ASN A 359 0.81 -31.92 -10.02
N ASP A 360 1.44 -31.20 -10.95
CA ASP A 360 2.88 -30.91 -10.91
C ASP A 360 3.23 -29.77 -9.93
N ASP A 361 2.24 -28.94 -9.54
CA ASP A 361 2.40 -27.89 -8.52
C ASP A 361 2.43 -28.43 -7.07
N TYR A 362 2.25 -29.75 -6.86
CA TYR A 362 2.09 -30.33 -5.53
C TYR A 362 3.30 -31.16 -5.07
N PHE A 363 3.92 -30.70 -3.99
CA PHE A 363 5.07 -31.33 -3.36
C PHE A 363 4.69 -31.82 -1.96
N VAL A 364 5.09 -33.04 -1.59
CA VAL A 364 4.72 -33.64 -0.28
C VAL A 364 5.63 -33.11 0.84
N GLY A 365 5.01 -32.65 1.93
CA GLY A 365 5.68 -32.22 3.16
C GLY A 365 5.90 -30.71 3.24
N LYS A 366 7.11 -30.27 3.65
CA LYS A 366 7.47 -28.85 3.74
C LYS A 366 7.43 -28.19 2.34
N PRO A 367 6.86 -26.99 2.16
CA PRO A 367 6.64 -26.39 0.82
C PRO A 367 7.89 -26.36 -0.05
N ASN A 368 7.79 -26.72 -1.34
CA ASN A 368 8.94 -26.63 -2.25
C ASN A 368 9.48 -25.19 -2.31
N GLY A 369 10.81 -25.02 -2.35
CA GLY A 369 11.48 -23.72 -2.25
C GLY A 369 11.61 -23.15 -0.83
N TRP A 370 11.17 -23.87 0.23
CA TRP A 370 11.30 -23.41 1.63
C TRP A 370 12.71 -23.00 2.05
N ASP A 371 13.73 -23.62 1.44
CA ASP A 371 15.14 -23.45 1.75
C ASP A 371 15.73 -22.16 1.16
N LEU A 372 15.10 -21.60 0.11
CA LEU A 372 15.46 -20.34 -0.55
C LEU A 372 15.35 -19.11 0.38
N LEU A 373 14.44 -19.15 1.36
CA LEU A 373 14.18 -18.01 2.26
C LEU A 373 15.07 -18.03 3.50
N ASN A 374 15.47 -16.88 4.00
CA ASN A 374 16.22 -16.72 5.25
C ASN A 374 15.28 -16.43 6.43
N ASP A 375 15.78 -16.67 7.64
CA ASP A 375 15.13 -16.25 8.90
C ASP A 375 15.46 -14.77 9.17
N ASN A 376 15.04 -13.91 8.23
CA ASN A 376 15.28 -12.46 8.24
C ASN A 376 13.99 -11.65 8.45
N ILE A 377 14.11 -10.48 9.11
CA ILE A 377 13.13 -9.40 9.05
C ILE A 377 13.61 -8.39 8.01
N PHE A 378 12.73 -8.08 7.07
CA PHE A 378 12.95 -7.09 6.04
C PHE A 378 12.30 -5.77 6.45
N VAL A 379 12.97 -4.64 6.20
CA VAL A 379 12.48 -3.29 6.52
C VAL A 379 12.78 -2.34 5.37
N VAL A 380 11.75 -1.69 4.85
CA VAL A 380 11.87 -0.57 3.90
C VAL A 380 11.53 0.73 4.61
N ALA A 381 12.46 1.68 4.59
CA ALA A 381 12.29 3.02 5.14
C ALA A 381 12.10 4.02 4.00
N LEU A 382 10.91 4.64 3.96
CA LEU A 382 10.56 5.70 3.02
C LEU A 382 10.60 7.03 3.79
N LEU A 383 11.69 7.79 3.65
CA LEU A 383 12.00 8.92 4.53
C LEU A 383 11.99 10.28 3.83
N THR A 384 11.44 11.27 4.51
CA THR A 384 11.43 12.68 4.10
C THR A 384 12.73 13.43 4.45
N GLU A 385 13.51 12.89 5.39
CA GLU A 385 14.83 13.37 5.85
C GLU A 385 15.63 12.14 6.32
N ALA A 386 16.96 12.16 6.25
CA ALA A 386 17.80 11.08 6.77
C ALA A 386 17.55 10.79 8.28
N GLY A 387 17.83 9.57 8.74
CA GLY A 387 17.62 9.19 10.14
C GLY A 387 18.18 7.80 10.47
N THR A 388 18.21 7.46 11.77
CA THR A 388 18.65 6.13 12.22
C THR A 388 17.44 5.21 12.35
N VAL A 389 17.40 4.12 11.58
CA VAL A 389 16.42 3.06 11.73
C VAL A 389 16.99 1.98 12.64
N THR A 390 16.27 1.64 13.70
CA THR A 390 16.68 0.63 14.68
C THR A 390 15.66 -0.50 14.72
N VAL A 391 16.15 -1.74 14.71
CA VAL A 391 15.32 -2.95 14.83
C VAL A 391 15.81 -3.78 16.01
N THR A 392 14.88 -4.29 16.82
CA THR A 392 15.19 -5.21 17.93
C THR A 392 14.36 -6.48 17.76
N SER A 393 15.05 -7.61 17.63
CA SER A 393 14.41 -8.92 17.43
C SER A 393 14.43 -9.75 18.72
N ALA A 394 13.26 -9.93 19.33
CA ALA A 394 13.09 -10.53 20.64
C ALA A 394 13.99 -9.90 21.73
N ASP A 395 15.01 -10.64 22.16
CA ASP A 395 16.04 -10.29 23.15
C ASP A 395 17.46 -10.16 22.54
N ASN A 396 17.59 -10.13 21.21
CA ASN A 396 18.85 -9.77 20.54
C ASN A 396 19.18 -8.28 20.77
N GLU A 397 20.47 -7.95 20.70
CA GLU A 397 20.94 -6.56 20.70
C GLU A 397 20.33 -5.76 19.53
N PRO A 398 19.97 -4.47 19.71
CA PRO A 398 19.38 -3.66 18.65
C PRO A 398 20.34 -3.41 17.48
N VAL A 399 19.91 -3.70 16.26
CA VAL A 399 20.64 -3.41 15.03
C VAL A 399 20.20 -2.04 14.51
N SER A 400 21.15 -1.17 14.15
CA SER A 400 20.89 0.23 13.76
C SER A 400 21.50 0.56 12.39
N PHE A 401 20.75 1.27 11.54
CA PHE A 401 21.12 1.65 10.18
C PHE A 401 20.96 3.15 9.95
N GLN A 402 21.89 3.77 9.20
CA GLN A 402 21.78 5.18 8.80
C GLN A 402 21.06 5.30 7.44
N ALA A 403 19.74 5.46 7.49
CA ALA A 403 18.89 5.63 6.32
C ALA A 403 18.95 7.08 5.80
N GLN A 404 19.03 7.26 4.48
CA GLN A 404 19.00 8.56 3.83
C GLN A 404 17.57 9.04 3.58
N GLN A 405 17.40 10.30 3.17
CA GLN A 405 16.18 10.75 2.52
C GLN A 405 15.93 9.91 1.25
N GLY A 406 14.66 9.60 0.96
CA GLY A 406 14.28 8.69 -0.12
C GLY A 406 13.95 7.29 0.39
N GLN A 407 14.06 6.30 -0.50
CA GLN A 407 13.83 4.89 -0.19
C GLN A 407 15.13 4.20 0.26
N ASN A 408 15.01 3.35 1.27
CA ASN A 408 16.10 2.52 1.80
C ASN A 408 15.54 1.13 2.14
N ALA A 409 16.33 0.07 1.98
CA ALA A 409 15.97 -1.28 2.41
C ALA A 409 17.07 -1.88 3.30
N PHE A 410 16.65 -2.65 4.30
CA PHE A 410 17.50 -3.34 5.24
C PHE A 410 16.94 -4.74 5.52
N GLU A 411 17.83 -5.68 5.81
CA GLU A 411 17.48 -6.98 6.36
C GLU A 411 18.28 -7.24 7.65
N ILE A 412 17.69 -7.96 8.60
CA ILE A 412 18.38 -8.47 9.79
C ILE A 412 17.99 -9.92 10.08
N PRO A 413 18.90 -10.78 10.55
CA PRO A 413 18.54 -12.07 11.11
C PRO A 413 17.60 -11.91 12.30
N PHE A 414 16.48 -12.64 12.29
CA PHE A 414 15.49 -12.61 13.35
C PHE A 414 15.75 -13.64 14.45
N LYS A 415 15.05 -13.46 15.56
CA LYS A 415 14.88 -14.45 16.62
C LYS A 415 13.40 -14.57 16.98
N ALA A 416 13.00 -15.79 17.31
CA ALA A 416 11.65 -16.08 17.77
C ALA A 416 11.29 -15.23 19.01
N GLY A 417 10.07 -14.70 19.02
CA GLY A 417 9.60 -13.67 19.96
C GLY A 417 9.06 -12.43 19.25
N THR A 418 9.08 -11.31 19.97
CA THR A 418 8.43 -10.06 19.57
C THR A 418 9.38 -9.11 18.82
N GLN A 419 8.93 -8.51 17.73
CA GLN A 419 9.72 -7.64 16.86
C GLN A 419 9.41 -6.16 17.12
N LYS A 420 10.43 -5.30 17.21
CA LYS A 420 10.29 -3.85 17.50
C LYS A 420 11.08 -3.01 16.49
N PHE A 421 10.53 -1.83 16.17
CA PHE A 421 11.08 -0.93 15.16
C PHE A 421 11.07 0.52 15.67
N GLU A 422 12.11 1.28 15.33
CA GLU A 422 12.22 2.71 15.64
C GLU A 422 12.88 3.47 14.47
N LEU A 423 12.48 4.72 14.28
CA LEU A 423 13.21 5.73 13.49
C LEU A 423 13.54 6.88 14.43
N THR A 424 14.82 7.28 14.53
CA THR A 424 15.26 8.43 15.33
C THR A 424 16.00 9.47 14.49
N ARG A 425 15.89 10.74 14.90
CA ARG A 425 16.69 11.87 14.38
C ARG A 425 17.24 12.70 15.54
N ASN A 426 18.55 12.95 15.54
CA ASN A 426 19.23 13.74 16.58
C ASN A 426 18.92 13.28 18.01
N GLY A 427 18.76 11.98 18.23
CA GLY A 427 18.41 11.36 19.53
C GLY A 427 16.91 11.39 19.89
N ASN A 428 16.03 11.90 19.03
CA ASN A 428 14.59 11.93 19.25
C ASN A 428 13.88 10.87 18.40
N THR A 429 12.93 10.14 18.99
CA THR A 429 12.06 9.18 18.31
C THR A 429 11.08 9.90 17.37
N VAL A 430 11.07 9.52 16.09
CA VAL A 430 10.15 10.01 15.05
C VAL A 430 9.02 9.00 14.82
N LEU A 431 9.38 7.73 14.69
CA LEU A 431 8.46 6.59 14.63
C LEU A 431 8.94 5.54 15.62
N SER A 432 8.02 4.85 16.30
CA SER A 432 8.34 3.65 17.08
C SER A 432 7.11 2.77 17.20
N GLY A 433 7.33 1.46 17.28
CA GLY A 433 6.27 0.50 17.57
C GLY A 433 6.76 -0.94 17.69
N THR A 434 5.82 -1.78 18.10
CA THR A 434 5.99 -3.23 18.25
C THR A 434 5.07 -3.91 17.26
N SER A 435 5.55 -4.94 16.57
CA SER A 435 4.69 -5.74 15.69
C SER A 435 3.64 -6.52 16.48
N LEU A 436 2.48 -6.74 15.86
CA LEU A 436 1.37 -7.46 16.48
C LEU A 436 1.56 -8.98 16.41
N LYS A 437 2.26 -9.49 15.39
CA LYS A 437 2.59 -10.92 15.23
C LYS A 437 3.98 -11.20 15.80
N SER A 438 4.10 -12.13 16.75
CA SER A 438 5.41 -12.66 17.14
C SER A 438 5.89 -13.74 16.16
N ILE A 439 7.18 -14.08 16.22
CA ILE A 439 7.76 -15.19 15.46
C ILE A 439 7.87 -16.41 16.38
N ASP A 440 7.30 -17.54 15.99
CA ASP A 440 7.20 -18.74 16.82
C ASP A 440 8.27 -19.79 16.49
N THR A 441 8.61 -20.63 17.48
CA THR A 441 9.43 -21.86 17.28
C THR A 441 8.55 -23.12 17.16
N VAL A 442 7.27 -22.96 16.87
CA VAL A 442 6.27 -24.04 16.82
C VAL A 442 5.36 -23.86 15.61
N CYS A 443 4.78 -24.96 15.15
CA CYS A 443 3.78 -24.96 14.08
C CYS A 443 2.46 -24.45 14.63
N THR A 444 2.25 -23.13 14.58
CA THR A 444 0.97 -22.52 14.94
C THR A 444 -0.12 -23.12 14.03
N CYS A 445 -1.16 -23.69 14.65
CA CYS A 445 -2.21 -24.51 14.00
C CYS A 445 -1.78 -25.88 13.44
N GLY A 446 -0.52 -26.29 13.61
CA GLY A 446 -0.01 -27.64 13.28
C GLY A 446 0.70 -27.79 11.94
N PHE A 447 0.68 -26.78 11.06
CA PHE A 447 1.16 -26.85 9.67
C PHE A 447 2.30 -25.85 9.36
N TYR A 448 2.93 -25.98 8.19
CA TYR A 448 3.99 -25.08 7.69
C TYR A 448 3.45 -23.77 7.11
N ASN A 449 3.30 -22.72 7.92
CA ASN A 449 2.97 -21.39 7.38
C ASN A 449 4.21 -20.67 6.80
N PHE A 450 4.26 -20.53 5.47
CA PHE A 450 5.29 -19.77 4.73
C PHE A 450 4.79 -18.45 4.12
N ASN A 451 3.57 -18.02 4.44
CA ASN A 451 3.09 -16.67 4.18
C ASN A 451 3.86 -15.65 5.07
N ALA A 452 3.96 -14.41 4.61
CA ALA A 452 4.54 -13.31 5.36
C ALA A 452 3.50 -12.65 6.28
N TYR A 453 3.94 -12.21 7.47
CA TYR A 453 3.27 -11.13 8.18
C TYR A 453 3.89 -9.81 7.71
N ALA A 454 3.08 -8.88 7.19
CA ALA A 454 3.52 -7.52 6.91
C ALA A 454 2.93 -6.51 7.90
N GLY A 455 3.67 -5.44 8.17
CA GLY A 455 3.27 -4.37 9.07
C GLY A 455 3.97 -3.06 8.73
N SER A 456 3.53 -1.97 9.37
CA SER A 456 4.12 -0.65 9.11
C SER A 456 4.18 0.24 10.36
N LEU A 457 5.00 1.29 10.28
CA LEU A 457 4.96 2.47 11.12
C LEU A 457 4.81 3.71 10.23
N PRO A 458 3.89 4.65 10.52
CA PRO A 458 2.90 4.61 11.60
C PRO A 458 1.91 3.45 11.46
N ALA A 459 1.66 2.72 12.55
CA ALA A 459 0.87 1.50 12.53
C ALA A 459 -0.58 1.73 12.07
N SER A 460 -1.01 0.97 11.05
CA SER A 460 -2.41 0.75 10.73
C SER A 460 -3.07 -0.17 11.77
N THR A 461 -4.40 -0.12 11.86
CA THR A 461 -5.15 -1.25 12.42
C THR A 461 -5.26 -2.28 11.30
N PRO A 462 -4.75 -3.51 11.47
CA PRO A 462 -4.82 -4.51 10.41
C PRO A 462 -6.27 -4.88 10.12
N ALA A 463 -6.57 -5.15 8.85
CA ALA A 463 -7.78 -5.87 8.49
C ALA A 463 -7.69 -7.31 9.00
N SER A 464 -8.85 -7.93 9.22
CA SER A 464 -8.97 -9.33 9.62
C SER A 464 -9.94 -10.04 8.69
N LEU A 465 -9.78 -11.36 8.52
CA LEU A 465 -10.76 -12.17 7.82
C LEU A 465 -12.16 -11.99 8.45
N ARG A 466 -13.15 -11.94 7.58
CA ARG A 466 -14.57 -11.96 7.94
C ARG A 466 -14.99 -13.36 8.39
N SER A 467 -16.20 -13.51 8.92
CA SER A 467 -16.71 -14.79 9.43
C SER A 467 -17.02 -15.84 8.35
N ASP A 468 -17.32 -15.39 7.13
CA ASP A 468 -17.55 -16.22 5.93
C ASP A 468 -16.23 -16.81 5.42
N ALA A 469 -15.16 -16.00 5.42
CA ALA A 469 -13.78 -16.38 5.10
C ALA A 469 -13.09 -17.32 6.13
N TYR A 470 -13.84 -18.19 6.80
CA TYR A 470 -13.34 -19.25 7.69
C TYR A 470 -14.07 -20.61 7.51
N ASP A 471 -15.04 -20.74 6.60
CA ASP A 471 -15.90 -21.92 6.49
C ASP A 471 -15.13 -23.25 6.24
N ASN A 472 -13.93 -23.19 5.65
CA ASN A 472 -13.05 -24.34 5.41
C ASN A 472 -11.78 -24.37 6.30
N PHE A 473 -11.66 -23.46 7.30
CA PHE A 473 -10.47 -23.33 8.17
C PHE A 473 -10.05 -24.66 8.83
N ALA A 474 -11.01 -25.48 9.22
CA ALA A 474 -10.76 -26.77 9.89
C ALA A 474 -10.52 -27.95 8.92
N ALA A 475 -10.69 -27.77 7.61
CA ALA A 475 -10.50 -28.84 6.62
C ALA A 475 -9.02 -29.25 6.53
N GLY A 476 -8.74 -30.56 6.56
CA GLY A 476 -7.37 -31.09 6.50
C GLY A 476 -6.56 -31.02 7.82
N LEU A 477 -6.83 -30.04 8.71
CA LEU A 477 -6.08 -29.87 9.96
C LEU A 477 -6.27 -31.06 10.93
N PRO A 478 -5.22 -31.83 11.28
CA PRO A 478 -5.36 -33.02 12.13
C PRO A 478 -5.44 -32.70 13.63
N SER A 479 -5.16 -31.45 14.04
CA SER A 479 -5.33 -31.00 15.42
C SER A 479 -5.74 -29.52 15.49
N PRO A 480 -7.04 -29.20 15.59
CA PRO A 480 -7.54 -27.82 15.68
C PRO A 480 -7.28 -27.23 17.07
N THR A 481 -6.00 -26.93 17.33
CA THR A 481 -5.54 -26.11 18.46
C THR A 481 -5.83 -24.63 18.24
N CYS A 482 -5.84 -24.21 16.97
CA CYS A 482 -6.31 -22.90 16.55
C CYS A 482 -7.84 -22.82 16.46
N LYS A 483 -8.35 -21.58 16.45
CA LYS A 483 -9.76 -21.27 16.27
C LYS A 483 -9.95 -20.51 14.96
N ALA A 484 -11.09 -20.76 14.31
CA ALA A 484 -11.60 -20.01 13.17
C ALA A 484 -12.07 -18.61 13.58
N GLN A 485 -11.11 -17.74 13.92
CA GLN A 485 -11.31 -16.33 14.29
C GLN A 485 -9.96 -15.57 14.25
N PRO A 486 -9.98 -14.23 14.15
CA PRO A 486 -8.77 -13.42 14.27
C PRO A 486 -8.17 -13.50 15.69
N SER A 487 -6.85 -13.34 15.79
CA SER A 487 -6.13 -13.21 17.08
C SER A 487 -5.41 -11.87 17.24
N LEU A 488 -5.11 -11.14 16.15
CA LEU A 488 -4.60 -9.77 16.24
C LEU A 488 -5.72 -8.82 16.67
N SER A 489 -5.67 -8.32 17.90
CA SER A 489 -6.80 -7.57 18.45
C SER A 489 -6.78 -6.09 18.07
N ALA A 490 -7.95 -5.54 17.73
CA ALA A 490 -8.11 -4.09 17.57
C ALA A 490 -7.78 -3.30 18.86
N SER A 491 -7.85 -3.96 20.03
CA SER A 491 -7.39 -3.42 21.32
C SER A 491 -5.88 -3.19 21.40
N ASP A 492 -5.06 -3.97 20.69
CA ASP A 492 -3.61 -3.77 20.65
C ASP A 492 -3.26 -2.54 19.81
N ALA A 493 -3.88 -2.41 18.63
CA ALA A 493 -3.79 -1.21 17.80
C ALA A 493 -4.28 0.05 18.54
N LEU A 494 -5.41 -0.03 19.26
CA LEU A 494 -5.91 1.05 20.12
C LEU A 494 -4.96 1.37 21.30
N THR A 495 -4.26 0.38 21.84
CA THR A 495 -3.27 0.58 22.91
C THR A 495 -2.02 1.26 22.39
N ILE A 496 -1.56 0.92 21.18
CA ILE A 496 -0.47 1.60 20.47
C ILE A 496 -0.86 3.06 20.16
N TRP A 497 -2.05 3.28 19.59
CA TRP A 497 -2.58 4.62 19.30
C TRP A 497 -2.68 5.50 20.56
N ARG A 498 -3.20 4.95 21.66
CA ARG A 498 -3.28 5.66 22.96
C ARG A 498 -1.88 6.03 23.47
N LYS A 499 -0.92 5.10 23.46
CA LYS A 499 0.47 5.39 23.89
C LYS A 499 1.08 6.56 23.09
N ARG A 500 0.94 6.55 21.75
CA ARG A 500 1.47 7.60 20.84
C ARG A 500 0.88 9.00 21.10
N ASN A 501 -0.41 9.07 21.39
CA ASN A 501 -1.07 10.36 21.63
C ASN A 501 -0.84 10.87 23.07
N PHE A 502 -0.66 9.99 24.05
CA PHE A 502 -0.28 10.40 25.40
C PHE A 502 1.22 10.77 25.52
N SER A 503 2.13 10.15 24.75
CA SER A 503 3.54 10.58 24.72
C SER A 503 3.66 11.96 24.08
N SER A 504 3.16 12.15 22.85
CA SER A 504 3.23 13.46 22.19
C SER A 504 2.53 14.59 22.95
N LEU A 505 1.44 14.32 23.68
CA LEU A 505 0.82 15.28 24.59
C LEU A 505 1.71 15.58 25.82
N SER A 506 2.38 14.57 26.38
CA SER A 506 3.37 14.73 27.46
C SER A 506 4.57 15.58 27.00
N ASP A 507 5.04 15.38 25.76
CA ASP A 507 6.14 16.12 25.16
C ASP A 507 5.72 17.57 24.86
N HIS A 508 4.48 17.79 24.39
CA HIS A 508 3.93 19.14 24.22
C HIS A 508 3.77 19.86 25.57
N ILE A 509 3.26 19.17 26.61
CA ILE A 509 3.17 19.73 27.97
C ILE A 509 4.56 20.03 28.53
N SER A 510 5.54 19.16 28.33
CA SER A 510 6.92 19.34 28.80
C SER A 510 7.62 20.50 28.09
N ASN A 511 7.39 20.67 26.79
CA ASN A 511 7.86 21.83 26.03
C ASN A 511 7.15 23.12 26.45
N LEU A 512 5.83 23.10 26.67
CA LEU A 512 5.10 24.26 27.22
C LEU A 512 5.59 24.65 28.62
N LEU A 513 5.80 23.69 29.52
CA LEU A 513 6.34 23.95 30.85
C LEU A 513 7.77 24.48 30.80
N SER A 514 8.60 23.98 29.88
CA SER A 514 9.97 24.48 29.66
C SER A 514 9.96 25.92 29.10
N LEU A 515 9.09 26.21 28.13
CA LEU A 515 8.89 27.56 27.60
C LEU A 515 8.37 28.52 28.67
N ILE A 516 7.41 28.10 29.50
CA ILE A 516 6.88 28.87 30.64
C ILE A 516 7.98 29.12 31.69
N ALA A 517 8.85 28.14 31.98
CA ALA A 517 9.99 28.33 32.86
C ALA A 517 10.98 29.37 32.31
N ILE A 518 11.33 29.29 31.02
CA ILE A 518 12.18 30.27 30.33
C ILE A 518 11.55 31.67 30.34
N TRP A 519 10.23 31.76 30.11
CA TRP A 519 9.48 33.03 30.16
C TRP A 519 9.49 33.65 31.57
N ASN A 520 9.23 32.84 32.60
CA ASN A 520 9.25 33.29 34.00
C ASN A 520 10.65 33.75 34.45
N VAL A 521 11.72 33.05 34.06
CA VAL A 521 13.12 33.49 34.34
C VAL A 521 13.43 34.81 33.62
N THR A 522 12.91 35.00 32.40
CA THR A 522 13.08 36.25 31.63
C THR A 522 12.32 37.42 32.25
N ILE A 523 11.11 37.18 32.77
CA ILE A 523 10.28 38.19 33.45
C ILE A 523 10.85 38.54 34.83
N LEU A 524 11.30 37.56 35.62
CA LEU A 524 11.97 37.80 36.91
C LEU A 524 13.26 38.62 36.75
N ARG A 525 14.00 38.43 35.65
CA ARG A 525 15.14 39.31 35.31
C ARG A 525 14.77 40.73 34.89
N ARG A 526 13.51 41.00 34.51
CA ARG A 526 13.02 42.35 34.15
C ARG A 526 12.27 43.08 35.27
N LEU A 527 11.76 42.37 36.28
CA LEU A 527 11.01 42.97 37.40
C LEU A 527 11.86 43.34 38.63
N VAL A 528 13.15 43.00 38.64
CA VAL A 528 14.09 43.32 39.74
C VAL A 528 14.88 44.61 39.48
N LEU A 529 14.79 45.19 38.27
CA LEU A 529 15.54 46.37 37.83
C LEU A 529 14.63 47.35 37.06
N ASP A 530 13.87 48.17 37.79
CA ASP A 530 13.53 49.59 37.48
C ASP A 530 12.28 50.07 38.28
N PRO A 531 12.42 51.01 39.24
CA PRO A 531 11.28 51.60 39.95
C PRO A 531 10.99 53.04 39.49
N VAL A 532 9.86 53.27 38.80
CA VAL A 532 9.34 54.61 38.48
C VAL A 532 7.84 54.70 38.80
N MET A 533 7.43 55.81 39.43
CA MET A 533 6.07 56.04 39.95
C MET A 533 5.12 56.68 38.92
N TRP A 534 3.81 56.57 39.12
CA TRP A 534 2.88 57.72 39.05
C TRP A 534 1.54 57.48 39.75
N GLU A 535 0.80 58.55 40.08
CA GLU A 535 -0.45 58.56 40.86
C GLU A 535 -1.73 58.88 40.03
N PRO A 536 -2.96 58.68 40.56
CA PRO A 536 -4.20 58.70 39.76
C PRO A 536 -5.18 59.89 39.99
N HIS A 537 -5.94 60.24 38.94
CA HIS A 537 -7.16 61.07 38.95
C HIS A 537 -8.20 60.47 37.95
N GLY A 538 -9.53 60.62 38.05
CA GLY A 538 -10.37 61.07 39.18
C GLY A 538 -11.77 61.63 38.80
N ARG A 539 -12.86 60.83 38.98
CA ARG A 539 -14.32 61.21 38.93
C ARG A 539 -14.89 61.56 37.52
N GLY A 540 -16.19 61.47 37.20
CA GLY A 540 -17.36 60.82 37.84
C GLY A 540 -18.76 61.40 37.42
N GLN A 541 -19.84 60.58 37.49
CA GLN A 541 -21.31 60.95 37.58
C GLN A 541 -22.00 61.71 36.39
N SER A 542 -23.34 61.68 36.14
CA SER A 542 -24.51 60.88 36.62
C SER A 542 -25.86 61.18 35.88
N ARG A 543 -26.84 60.24 35.94
CA ARG A 543 -28.35 60.40 35.80
C ARG A 543 -28.89 60.89 34.43
N HIS A 544 -30.16 60.69 33.99
CA HIS A 544 -31.43 60.12 34.53
C HIS A 544 -32.22 59.45 33.32
N HIS A 545 -33.53 59.10 33.23
CA HIS A 545 -34.79 59.19 34.00
C HIS A 545 -35.83 58.08 33.58
N LEU A 546 -37.15 58.20 33.88
CA LEU A 546 -38.26 57.29 33.48
C LEU A 546 -39.59 58.06 33.21
N PRO A 547 -40.60 57.47 32.51
CA PRO A 547 -41.83 56.98 33.19
C PRO A 547 -42.48 55.69 32.57
N GLN A 548 -42.78 54.63 33.34
CA GLN A 548 -44.08 54.24 33.96
C GLN A 548 -44.98 53.25 33.15
N SER A 549 -45.88 52.55 33.85
CA SER A 549 -46.65 51.35 33.43
C SER A 549 -48.18 51.53 33.75
N PRO A 550 -49.12 50.54 33.88
CA PRO A 550 -49.02 49.15 34.42
C PRO A 550 -49.75 48.03 33.62
N GLY A 551 -49.57 46.75 34.01
CA GLY A 551 -50.37 45.61 33.50
C GLY A 551 -49.76 44.21 33.72
N THR A 552 -49.97 43.60 34.89
CA THR A 552 -49.45 42.26 35.31
C THR A 552 -50.62 41.35 35.75
N PRO A 553 -50.50 40.01 35.91
CA PRO A 553 -49.26 39.22 36.05
C PRO A 553 -49.15 37.87 35.29
N GLY A 554 -47.91 37.39 35.14
CA GLY A 554 -47.56 36.01 34.76
C GLY A 554 -46.04 35.81 34.84
N TRP A 555 -45.56 34.90 35.70
CA TRP A 555 -44.12 34.72 36.00
C TRP A 555 -43.47 33.58 35.16
N PRO A 556 -42.14 33.57 34.95
CA PRO A 556 -41.65 33.69 33.57
C PRO A 556 -40.74 32.55 33.06
N CYS A 557 -40.44 32.59 31.76
CA CYS A 557 -39.30 31.90 31.15
C CYS A 557 -38.11 32.85 30.95
N SER A 558 -36.92 32.43 31.36
CA SER A 558 -35.57 32.92 30.96
C SER A 558 -34.58 31.88 31.52
N VAL A 559 -33.73 31.19 30.74
CA VAL A 559 -32.62 31.69 29.91
C VAL A 559 -31.67 32.56 30.72
N PHE A 560 -30.50 32.01 31.04
CA PHE A 560 -29.37 32.75 31.61
C PHE A 560 -28.07 32.24 31.01
N VAL A 561 -27.13 33.17 30.79
CA VAL A 561 -25.72 32.88 30.52
C VAL A 561 -24.94 33.28 31.77
N ASP A 562 -24.09 32.40 32.30
CA ASP A 562 -23.05 32.76 33.27
C ASP A 562 -21.73 32.09 32.85
N THR A 563 -20.62 32.80 33.02
CA THR A 563 -19.28 32.42 32.60
C THR A 563 -18.38 32.32 33.82
N ARG A 564 -18.01 31.10 34.24
CA ARG A 564 -17.04 30.89 35.32
C ARG A 564 -15.99 29.86 34.94
N MET A 565 -14.72 30.25 35.15
CA MET A 565 -13.54 29.45 34.85
C MET A 565 -13.33 28.36 35.91
N LEU A 566 -12.64 27.27 35.53
CA LEU A 566 -12.12 26.30 36.49
C LEU A 566 -10.98 26.94 37.30
N GLY A 567 -11.09 26.94 38.63
CA GLY A 567 -9.97 27.16 39.52
C GLY A 567 -9.27 25.84 39.83
N VAL A 568 -8.01 25.69 39.42
CA VAL A 568 -7.18 24.51 39.79
C VAL A 568 -6.52 24.77 41.14
N VAL A 569 -6.81 23.93 42.13
CA VAL A 569 -6.16 23.97 43.45
C VAL A 569 -4.89 23.10 43.41
N VAL A 570 -3.72 23.72 43.59
CA VAL A 570 -2.45 23.00 43.73
C VAL A 570 -2.23 22.64 45.19
N ALA A 571 -2.25 21.34 45.50
CA ALA A 571 -1.91 20.81 46.82
C ALA A 571 -0.49 20.20 46.80
N ALA A 572 0.51 20.99 47.20
CA ALA A 572 1.87 20.49 47.38
C ALA A 572 1.95 19.65 48.68
N LYS A 573 2.62 18.49 48.61
CA LYS A 573 3.00 17.72 49.81
C LYS A 573 4.48 17.36 49.77
N GLN A 574 5.19 17.81 50.79
CA GLN A 574 6.64 17.80 50.88
C GLN A 574 7.09 16.72 51.88
N VAL A 575 7.93 15.77 51.45
CA VAL A 575 8.67 14.85 52.31
C VAL A 575 10.07 14.70 51.70
N GLY A 576 11.11 14.84 52.53
CA GLY A 576 12.50 14.97 52.07
C GLY A 576 13.32 13.67 52.12
N LEU A 577 14.51 13.74 51.51
CA LEU A 577 15.56 12.72 51.58
C LEU A 577 16.21 12.66 52.98
N VAL A 578 16.60 11.46 53.40
CA VAL A 578 17.67 11.22 54.39
C VAL A 578 18.54 10.07 53.86
N HIS A 579 19.86 10.17 54.01
CA HIS A 579 20.80 9.11 53.63
C HIS A 579 20.78 7.93 54.62
N GLY A 580 21.08 6.73 54.13
CA GLY A 580 21.41 5.57 54.95
C GLY A 580 22.16 4.53 54.11
N SER A 581 23.38 4.18 54.52
CA SER A 581 24.24 3.25 53.79
C SER A 581 24.02 1.81 54.25
N VAL A 582 24.05 0.86 53.29
CA VAL A 582 24.84 -0.40 53.26
C VAL A 582 24.59 -1.08 51.92
#